data_AF-A0A2R5L3F2-F1
#
_entry.id   AF-A0A2R5L3F2-F1
#
_cell.length_a   1.000
_cell.length_b   1.000
_cell.length_c   1.000
_cell.angle_alpha   90.00
_cell.angle_beta   90.00
_cell.angle_gamma   90.00
#
_symmetry.space_group_name_H-M   'P 1'
#
loop_
_entity.id
_entity.type
_entity.pdbx_description
1 polymer ?
#
loop_
_entity_poly.entity_id
_entity_poly.type
_entity_poly.pdbx_seq_one_letter_code
_entity_poly.pdbx_strand_id
1 'polypeptide(L)'
;QPQGEQIEGFTTWMEGSACPDQLCPLLGRRHYHCSHPRCLYVTSSIEVLPLHAREYHETTHIPDGFLSIDRGIDCRLPSCQSNKLLKHFHCTKCGYSFV
;
A
#
# COMPACT_ATOMS: atom_id res chain seq x y z
N GLN A 1 -5.54 -7.14 17.44
CA GLN A 1 -4.14 -6.63 17.49
C GLN A 1 -3.50 -6.98 16.16
N PRO A 2 -2.89 -6.05 15.41
CA PRO A 2 -2.12 -6.44 14.23
C PRO A 2 -0.89 -7.21 14.71
N GLN A 3 -0.62 -8.37 14.10
CA GLN A 3 0.50 -9.27 14.44
C GLN A 3 1.85 -8.81 13.86
N GLY A 4 1.92 -7.59 13.30
CA GLY A 4 3.12 -7.06 12.66
C GLY A 4 3.84 -6.01 13.50
N GLU A 5 5.15 -6.13 13.58
CA GLU A 5 6.04 -5.15 14.21
C GLU A 5 6.04 -3.84 13.41
N GLN A 6 6.06 -2.69 14.11
CA GLN A 6 6.10 -1.36 13.47
C GLN A 6 7.54 -0.88 13.33
N ILE A 7 7.96 -0.54 12.11
CA ILE A 7 9.30 0.00 11.81
C ILE A 7 9.11 1.20 10.87
N GLU A 8 9.61 2.38 11.25
CA GLU A 8 9.64 3.57 10.37
C GLU A 8 8.29 3.93 9.72
N GLY A 9 7.17 3.71 10.42
CA GLY A 9 5.82 3.96 9.88
C GLY A 9 5.28 2.85 8.98
N PHE A 10 5.87 1.65 9.03
CA PHE A 10 5.42 0.46 8.32
C PHE A 10 5.12 -0.67 9.28
N THR A 11 4.13 -1.49 8.91
CA THR A 11 3.91 -2.79 9.52
C THR A 11 4.80 -3.82 8.83
N THR A 12 5.42 -4.71 9.58
CA THR A 12 6.37 -5.71 9.07
C THR A 12 5.76 -7.11 9.10
N TRP A 13 5.98 -7.87 8.01
CA TRP A 13 5.64 -9.27 7.89
C TRP A 13 6.88 -10.06 7.53
N MET A 14 7.14 -11.11 8.31
CA MET A 14 8.27 -12.02 8.10
C MET A 14 7.93 -13.06 7.05
N GLU A 15 8.96 -13.71 6.49
CA GLU A 15 8.79 -14.85 5.61
C GLU A 15 7.96 -15.95 6.29
N GLY A 16 6.99 -16.52 5.56
CA GLY A 16 6.05 -17.50 6.10
C GLY A 16 4.98 -16.96 7.06
N SER A 17 5.00 -15.67 7.42
CA SER A 17 3.94 -15.07 8.24
C SER A 17 2.65 -14.82 7.43
N ALA A 18 1.50 -14.86 8.10
CA ALA A 18 0.20 -14.61 7.49
C ALA A 18 0.00 -13.11 7.21
N CYS A 19 0.27 -12.69 5.97
CA CYS A 19 -0.13 -11.37 5.50
C CYS A 19 -1.66 -11.28 5.45
N PRO A 20 -2.31 -10.23 5.99
CA PRO A 20 -3.76 -10.09 5.91
C PRO A 20 -4.25 -9.88 4.47
N ASP A 21 -3.39 -9.34 3.60
CA ASP A 21 -3.67 -9.21 2.18
C ASP A 21 -3.23 -10.47 1.42
N GLN A 22 -4.19 -11.32 1.07
CA GLN A 22 -3.96 -12.55 0.28
C GLN A 22 -3.60 -12.27 -1.19
N LEU A 23 -3.76 -11.03 -1.66
CA LEU A 23 -3.34 -10.58 -2.97
C LEU A 23 -2.08 -9.69 -2.90
N CYS A 24 -1.43 -9.63 -1.73
CA CYS A 24 -0.15 -8.94 -1.58
C CYS A 24 0.86 -9.50 -2.59
N PRO A 25 1.51 -8.65 -3.42
CA PRO A 25 2.49 -9.11 -4.39
C PRO A 25 3.75 -9.73 -3.74
N LEU A 26 3.93 -9.53 -2.44
CA LEU A 26 5.04 -10.06 -1.64
C LEU A 26 4.61 -11.14 -0.65
N LEU A 27 3.41 -11.72 -0.82
CA LEU A 27 2.91 -12.79 0.02
C LEU A 27 3.93 -13.94 0.14
N GLY A 28 4.10 -14.45 1.36
CA GLY A 28 5.05 -15.51 1.68
C GLY A 28 6.50 -15.06 1.85
N ARG A 29 6.86 -13.83 1.46
CA ARG A 29 8.20 -13.24 1.61
C ARG A 29 8.22 -12.22 2.74
N ARG A 30 9.41 -11.85 3.24
CA ARG A 30 9.54 -10.69 4.14
C ARG A 30 9.18 -9.39 3.40
N HIS A 31 8.28 -8.59 3.98
CA HIS A 31 7.82 -7.33 3.38
C HIS A 31 7.26 -6.35 4.41
N TYR A 32 7.03 -5.12 3.96
CA TYR A 32 6.61 -3.96 4.76
C TYR A 32 5.43 -3.27 4.08
N HIS A 33 4.31 -3.11 4.76
CA HIS A 33 3.18 -2.28 4.28
C HIS A 33 3.19 -0.95 5.00
N CYS A 34 2.96 0.13 4.26
CA CYS A 34 2.85 1.46 4.84
C CYS A 34 1.69 1.49 5.86
N SER A 35 1.95 2.00 7.05
CA SER A 35 0.94 2.17 8.10
C SER A 35 0.17 3.49 7.96
N HIS A 36 0.53 4.34 6.98
CA HIS A 36 -0.19 5.58 6.73
C HIS A 36 -1.64 5.30 6.28
N PRO A 37 -2.64 5.96 6.88
CA PRO A 37 -4.03 5.71 6.53
C PRO A 37 -4.30 5.86 5.04
N ARG A 38 -4.93 4.85 4.45
CA ARG A 38 -5.37 4.83 3.04
C ARG A 38 -4.25 4.71 2.01
N CYS A 39 -3.02 4.38 2.43
CA CYS A 39 -1.92 4.04 1.52
C CYS A 39 -1.78 2.52 1.41
N LEU A 40 -1.83 1.98 0.18
CA LEU A 40 -1.63 0.55 -0.07
C LEU A 40 -0.20 0.22 -0.53
N TYR A 41 0.76 1.08 -0.19
CA TYR A 41 2.15 0.87 -0.56
C TYR A 41 2.74 -0.32 0.20
N VAL A 42 3.47 -1.17 -0.53
CA VAL A 42 4.18 -2.32 0.04
C VAL A 42 5.56 -2.45 -0.62
N THR A 43 6.56 -2.85 0.16
CA THR A 43 7.93 -3.03 -0.34
C THR A 43 8.62 -4.18 0.38
N SER A 44 9.65 -4.75 -0.25
CA SER A 44 10.59 -5.69 0.40
C SER A 44 11.90 -5.00 0.83
N SER A 45 12.09 -3.73 0.48
CA SER A 45 13.31 -2.98 0.80
C SER A 45 13.14 -2.16 2.07
N ILE A 46 14.03 -2.36 3.04
CA ILE A 46 14.05 -1.59 4.28
C ILE A 46 14.60 -0.17 4.07
N GLU A 47 15.43 0.03 3.04
CA GLU A 47 16.12 1.29 2.76
C GLU A 47 15.15 2.39 2.30
N VAL A 48 14.03 2.00 1.67
CA VAL A 48 13.05 2.96 1.13
C VAL A 48 11.98 3.37 2.15
N LEU A 49 11.93 2.72 3.32
CA LEU A 49 10.89 3.00 4.33
C LEU A 49 10.93 4.46 4.81
N PRO A 50 12.08 5.02 5.23
CA PRO A 50 12.12 6.39 5.75
C PRO A 50 11.73 7.40 4.68
N LEU A 51 12.18 7.18 3.44
CA LEU A 51 11.87 8.02 2.28
C LEU A 51 10.37 8.03 1.99
N HIS A 52 9.73 6.87 1.97
CA HIS A 52 8.30 6.77 1.73
C HIS A 52 7.47 7.32 2.90
N ALA A 53 7.76 6.93 4.13
CA ALA A 53 6.98 7.33 5.30
C ALA A 53 6.95 8.85 5.48
N ARG A 54 8.05 9.54 5.14
CA ARG A 54 8.22 10.98 5.34
C ARG A 54 7.98 11.77 4.06
N GLU A 55 8.87 11.63 3.07
CA GLU A 55 8.87 12.55 1.92
C GLU A 55 7.66 12.33 1.00
N TYR A 56 7.29 11.08 0.76
CA TYR A 56 6.13 10.79 -0.09
C TYR A 56 4.84 11.30 0.55
N HIS A 57 4.64 11.11 1.86
CA HIS A 57 3.41 11.57 2.53
C HIS A 57 3.40 13.07 2.84
N GLU A 58 4.55 13.72 2.89
CA GLU A 58 4.65 15.18 2.94
C GLU A 58 4.24 15.83 1.60
N THR A 59 4.56 15.17 0.48
CA THR A 59 4.33 15.73 -0.88
C THR A 59 3.07 15.19 -1.57
N THR A 60 2.59 14.01 -1.19
CA THR A 60 1.39 13.38 -1.75
C THR A 60 0.27 13.39 -0.72
N HIS A 61 -0.70 14.28 -0.93
CA HIS A 61 -1.94 14.28 -0.15
C HIS A 61 -2.91 13.20 -0.67
N ILE A 62 -3.37 12.30 0.20
CA ILE A 62 -4.42 11.32 -0.10
C ILE A 62 -5.77 11.93 0.32
N PRO A 63 -6.67 12.27 -0.63
CA PRO A 63 -7.91 12.96 -0.29
C PRO A 63 -8.85 12.14 0.60
N ASP A 64 -9.73 12.85 1.32
CA ASP A 64 -10.75 12.24 2.17
C ASP A 64 -11.72 11.36 1.40
N GLY A 65 -11.85 10.12 1.87
CA GLY A 65 -12.61 9.08 1.19
C GLY A 65 -11.88 8.39 0.05
N PHE A 66 -10.58 8.62 -0.17
CA PHE A 66 -9.80 7.96 -1.22
C PHE A 66 -8.72 7.03 -0.68
N LEU A 67 -8.43 5.96 -1.41
CA LEU A 67 -7.24 5.11 -1.25
C LEU A 67 -6.19 5.53 -2.27
N SER A 68 -4.91 5.47 -1.90
CA SER A 68 -3.77 5.56 -2.82
C SER A 68 -3.25 4.15 -3.09
N ILE A 69 -3.16 3.81 -4.38
CA ILE A 69 -2.75 2.50 -4.87
C ILE A 69 -1.44 2.71 -5.63
N ASP A 70 -0.40 1.98 -5.22
CA ASP A 70 0.89 2.05 -5.89
C ASP A 70 0.90 1.20 -7.18
N ARG A 71 1.88 1.47 -8.05
CA ARG A 71 2.10 0.65 -9.25
C ARG A 71 2.32 -0.81 -8.85
N GLY A 72 1.75 -1.73 -9.65
CA GLY A 72 1.88 -3.17 -9.42
C GLY A 72 0.93 -3.75 -8.37
N ILE A 73 0.25 -2.90 -7.60
CA ILE A 73 -0.75 -3.35 -6.61
C ILE A 73 -2.07 -3.65 -7.30
N ASP A 74 -2.66 -4.79 -6.96
CA ASP A 74 -4.01 -5.13 -7.39
C ASP A 74 -5.03 -4.29 -6.61
N CYS A 75 -5.63 -3.30 -7.27
CA CYS A 75 -6.67 -2.48 -6.66
C CYS A 75 -8.00 -3.23 -6.44
N ARG A 76 -8.14 -4.44 -7.00
CA ARG A 76 -9.33 -5.30 -6.93
C ARG A 76 -10.60 -4.69 -7.54
N LEU A 77 -10.49 -3.56 -8.25
CA LEU A 77 -11.59 -2.97 -8.99
C LEU A 77 -11.57 -3.48 -10.44
N PRO A 78 -12.54 -4.32 -10.87
CA PRO A 78 -12.48 -4.99 -12.17
C PRO A 78 -12.43 -4.05 -13.37
N SER A 79 -13.00 -2.85 -13.25
CA SER A 79 -13.07 -1.85 -14.31
C SER A 79 -11.96 -0.79 -14.24
N CYS A 80 -10.98 -0.93 -13.34
CA CYS A 80 -9.89 0.03 -13.22
C CYS A 80 -8.86 -0.15 -14.34
N GLN A 81 -8.78 0.84 -15.23
CA GLN A 81 -7.82 0.85 -16.34
C GLN A 81 -6.36 1.00 -15.86
N SER A 82 -6.15 1.49 -14.65
CA SER A 82 -4.82 1.69 -14.05
C SER A 82 -4.37 0.52 -13.18
N ASN A 83 -5.19 -0.54 -13.04
CA ASN A 83 -4.91 -1.66 -12.15
C ASN A 83 -3.54 -2.28 -12.45
N LYS A 84 -2.68 -2.40 -11.43
CA LYS A 84 -1.28 -2.87 -11.54
C LYS A 84 -0.35 -2.07 -12.47
N LEU A 85 -0.86 -1.08 -13.22
CA LEU A 85 -0.09 -0.38 -14.25
C LEU A 85 0.53 0.93 -13.74
N LEU A 86 -0.27 1.78 -13.10
CA LEU A 86 0.13 3.11 -12.65
C LEU A 86 -0.29 3.31 -11.20
N LYS A 87 0.42 4.22 -10.53
CA LYS A 87 -0.07 4.79 -9.27
C LYS A 87 -1.38 5.53 -9.56
N HIS A 88 -2.38 5.36 -8.72
CA HIS A 88 -3.70 5.98 -8.88
C HIS A 88 -4.44 6.05 -7.54
N PHE A 89 -5.63 6.66 -7.54
CA PHE A 89 -6.50 6.79 -6.38
C PHE A 89 -7.88 6.21 -6.66
N HIS A 90 -8.51 5.65 -5.62
CA HIS A 90 -9.89 5.16 -5.68
C HIS A 90 -10.76 5.78 -4.59
N CYS A 91 -11.95 6.26 -4.95
CA CYS A 91 -12.98 6.60 -3.97
C CYS A 91 -13.50 5.32 -3.28
N THR A 92 -13.42 5.31 -1.95
CA THR A 92 -13.86 4.20 -1.08
C THR A 92 -15.36 3.94 -1.10
N LYS A 93 -16.18 4.86 -1.64
CA LYS A 93 -17.64 4.76 -1.66
C LYS A 93 -18.22 4.32 -3.01
N CYS A 94 -17.67 4.83 -4.12
CA CYS A 94 -18.25 4.63 -5.44
C CYS A 94 -17.30 4.03 -6.49
N GLY A 95 -16.02 3.79 -6.13
CA GLY A 95 -15.04 3.21 -7.04
C GLY A 95 -14.48 4.15 -8.10
N TYR A 96 -14.89 5.43 -8.13
CA TYR A 96 -14.28 6.45 -9.00
C TYR A 96 -12.76 6.43 -8.89
N SER A 97 -12.07 6.51 -10.03
CA SER A 97 -10.62 6.35 -10.12
C SER A 97 -9.96 7.47 -10.92
N PHE A 98 -8.80 7.93 -10.47
CA PHE A 98 -7.95 8.87 -11.22
C PHE A 98 -6.47 8.59 -10.94
N VAL A 99 -5.60 8.99 -11.86
CA VAL A 99 -4.13 8.91 -11.71
C VAL A 99 -3.62 10.15 -11.00
#